data_AF-A0AAW2ACM2-F1
#
_entry.id   AF-A0AAW2ACM2-F1
#
_cell.length_a   1.000
_cell.length_b   1.000
_cell.length_c   1.000
_cell.angle_alpha   90.00
_cell.angle_beta   90.00
_cell.angle_gamma   90.00
#
_symmetry.space_group_name_H-M   'P 1'
#
loop_
_entity.id
_entity.type
_entity.pdbx_description
1 polymer ?
#
loop_
_entity_poly.entity_id
_entity_poly.type
_entity_poly.pdbx_seq_one_letter_code
_entity_poly.pdbx_strand_id
1 'polypeptide(L)'
;MPSIGGNSHGKPCQFPFKFGGKWYADCTVYGMKNGRLWCSTEKDYDADKKWGFCPPKNATVPSITVFRQMQDREHVMVMCSFGRRFIESSFQLSVEGEHNYTLKNPLCYSNEKCVFDVNVSSPVSLTCVHEINNAVNQQSETYTCSPSNFAADHHEEGVSLFYICFSSFIAVGLVIMTAAVIVTTIRSKAKDSINHTTTVTDKDYMNA
;
A
#
# COMPACT_ATOMS: atom_id res chain seq x y z
N MET A 1 -0.59 3.82 22.63
CA MET A 1 -1.31 2.54 22.47
C MET A 1 -2.77 2.73 22.86
N PRO A 2 -3.74 2.28 22.05
CA PRO A 2 -5.16 2.28 22.42
C PRO A 2 -5.43 1.40 23.63
N SER A 3 -6.35 1.81 24.50
CA SER A 3 -6.82 0.96 25.59
C SER A 3 -8.07 0.18 25.17
N ILE A 4 -8.27 -0.99 25.74
CA ILE A 4 -9.39 -1.90 25.40
C ILE A 4 -10.37 -1.93 26.58
N GLY A 5 -11.66 -1.75 26.31
CA GLY A 5 -12.70 -1.73 27.35
C GLY A 5 -12.50 -0.58 28.36
N GLY A 6 -12.73 -0.88 29.65
CA GLY A 6 -12.65 0.12 30.73
C GLY A 6 -13.74 1.18 30.64
N ASN A 7 -13.48 2.37 31.18
CA ASN A 7 -14.42 3.51 31.18
C ASN A 7 -13.96 4.68 30.29
N SER A 8 -12.92 4.45 29.49
CA SER A 8 -12.27 5.49 28.68
C SER A 8 -12.63 5.43 27.19
N HIS A 9 -13.59 4.58 26.82
CA HIS A 9 -14.14 4.48 25.46
C HIS A 9 -13.07 4.35 24.37
N GLY A 10 -12.03 3.54 24.62
CA GLY A 10 -10.95 3.32 23.66
C GLY A 10 -9.88 4.43 23.60
N LYS A 11 -9.95 5.45 24.47
CA LYS A 11 -8.87 6.45 24.57
C LYS A 11 -7.51 5.76 24.77
N PRO A 12 -6.43 6.29 24.17
CA PRO A 12 -5.10 5.73 24.35
C PRO A 12 -4.60 5.89 25.78
N CYS A 13 -3.73 4.97 26.21
CA CYS A 13 -3.04 5.06 27.48
C CYS A 13 -2.15 6.31 27.54
N GLN A 14 -2.22 7.05 28.65
CA GLN A 14 -1.36 8.19 28.92
C GLN A 14 -0.13 7.72 29.71
N PHE A 15 1.07 7.96 29.20
CA PHE A 15 2.30 7.67 29.93
C PHE A 15 3.16 8.92 30.12
N PRO A 16 3.84 9.03 31.27
CA PRO A 16 3.58 8.28 32.50
C PRO A 16 2.25 8.71 33.15
N PHE A 17 1.59 7.81 33.88
CA PHE A 17 0.41 8.14 34.68
C PHE A 17 0.63 7.88 36.16
N LYS A 18 -0.07 8.61 37.01
CA LYS A 18 -0.02 8.47 38.47
C LYS A 18 -1.19 7.61 38.96
N PHE A 19 -0.91 6.61 39.79
CA PHE A 19 -1.91 5.78 40.47
C PHE A 19 -1.43 5.43 41.88
N GLY A 20 -2.27 5.66 42.89
CA GLY A 20 -1.94 5.41 44.30
C GLY A 20 -0.69 6.18 44.73
N GLY A 21 -0.51 7.40 44.22
CA GLY A 21 0.68 8.22 44.49
C GLY A 21 1.98 7.78 43.80
N LYS A 22 1.97 6.72 42.98
CA LYS A 22 3.14 6.24 42.23
C LYS A 22 2.99 6.51 40.73
N TRP A 23 4.10 6.80 40.06
CA TRP A 23 4.13 6.98 38.61
C TRP A 23 4.44 5.67 37.89
N TYR A 24 3.69 5.39 36.83
CA TYR A 24 3.82 4.21 35.98
C TYR A 24 4.10 4.65 34.54
N ALA A 25 5.17 4.13 33.96
CA ALA A 25 5.56 4.37 32.56
C ALA A 25 5.14 3.23 31.61
N ASP A 26 4.55 2.17 32.14
CA ASP A 26 4.03 1.01 31.40
C ASP A 26 2.75 0.51 32.08
N CYS A 27 2.03 -0.39 31.42
CA CYS A 27 0.86 -1.06 31.93
C CYS A 27 1.16 -1.80 33.24
N THR A 28 0.21 -1.76 34.16
CA THR A 28 0.35 -2.32 35.50
C THR A 28 -0.76 -3.33 35.78
N VAL A 29 -0.46 -4.31 36.63
CA VAL A 29 -1.48 -5.23 37.19
C VAL A 29 -1.97 -4.74 38.56
N TYR A 30 -1.27 -3.78 39.17
CA TYR A 30 -1.60 -3.29 40.51
C TYR A 30 -2.97 -2.61 40.52
N GLY A 31 -3.80 -2.90 41.53
CA GLY A 31 -5.16 -2.37 41.62
C GLY A 31 -6.23 -3.14 40.84
N MET A 32 -5.83 -4.13 40.03
CA MET A 32 -6.76 -4.99 39.28
C MET A 32 -6.88 -6.39 39.90
N LYS A 33 -8.09 -6.81 40.24
CA LYS A 33 -8.34 -8.09 40.94
C LYS A 33 -8.12 -9.34 40.07
N ASN A 34 -8.18 -9.20 38.75
CA ASN A 34 -8.12 -10.29 37.78
C ASN A 34 -6.72 -10.48 37.16
N GLY A 35 -5.71 -9.74 37.63
CA GLY A 35 -4.34 -9.81 37.09
C GLY A 35 -4.21 -9.30 35.65
N ARG A 36 -5.24 -8.67 35.07
CA ARG A 36 -5.14 -8.04 33.75
C ARG A 36 -4.32 -6.76 33.83
N LEU A 37 -3.47 -6.56 32.83
CA LEU A 37 -2.73 -5.33 32.62
C LEU A 37 -3.69 -4.21 32.24
N TRP A 38 -3.53 -3.06 32.89
CA TRP A 38 -4.32 -1.86 32.62
C TRP A 38 -3.44 -0.61 32.65
N CYS A 39 -3.96 0.48 32.10
CA CYS A 39 -3.33 1.79 32.08
C CYS A 39 -4.36 2.88 32.38
N SER A 40 -3.90 4.03 32.89
CA SER A 40 -4.74 5.23 32.86
C SER A 40 -4.70 5.89 31.49
N THR A 41 -5.81 6.51 31.09
CA THR A 41 -5.89 7.34 29.88
C THR A 41 -5.73 8.82 30.16
N GLU A 42 -5.43 9.19 31.41
CA GLU A 42 -5.18 10.56 31.86
C GLU A 42 -3.91 10.58 32.72
N LYS A 43 -3.37 11.76 33.01
CA LYS A 43 -2.08 11.89 33.72
C LYS A 43 -2.18 11.49 35.20
N ASP A 44 -3.29 11.83 35.86
CA ASP A 44 -3.54 11.50 37.27
C ASP A 44 -4.80 10.64 37.40
N TYR A 45 -4.61 9.32 37.48
CA TYR A 45 -5.72 8.39 37.69
C TYR A 45 -6.42 8.65 39.03
N ASP A 46 -5.71 9.11 40.06
CA ASP A 46 -6.29 9.31 41.38
C ASP A 46 -7.36 10.43 41.33
N ALA A 47 -7.19 11.40 40.42
CA ALA A 47 -8.15 12.47 40.15
C ALA A 47 -9.23 12.04 39.13
N ASP A 48 -8.83 11.57 37.96
CA ASP A 48 -9.73 11.36 36.82
C ASP A 48 -10.44 10.00 36.81
N LYS A 49 -9.80 8.98 37.41
CA LYS A 49 -10.27 7.59 37.47
C LYS A 49 -10.63 6.98 36.10
N LYS A 50 -10.03 7.50 35.02
CA LYS A 50 -10.17 6.97 33.67
C LYS A 50 -9.08 5.95 33.36
N TRP A 51 -9.51 4.78 32.92
CA TRP A 51 -8.64 3.66 32.59
C TRP A 51 -9.18 2.80 31.46
N GLY A 52 -8.30 1.96 30.93
CA GLY A 52 -8.64 0.84 30.05
C GLY A 52 -7.63 -0.29 30.18
N PHE A 53 -7.97 -1.45 29.64
CA PHE A 53 -7.06 -2.59 29.63
C PHE A 53 -5.99 -2.41 28.57
N CYS A 54 -4.77 -2.84 28.88
CA CYS A 54 -3.73 -2.90 27.89
C CYS A 54 -3.88 -4.14 27.02
N PRO A 55 -3.52 -4.05 25.73
CA PRO A 55 -3.33 -5.24 24.92
C PRO A 55 -2.26 -6.13 25.58
N PRO A 56 -2.37 -7.47 25.46
CA PRO A 56 -1.33 -8.38 25.91
C PRO A 56 0.04 -7.94 25.37
N LYS A 57 1.12 -8.07 26.15
CA LYS A 57 2.48 -7.69 25.70
C LYS A 57 2.95 -8.39 24.40
N ASN A 58 2.25 -9.46 23.99
CA ASN A 58 2.46 -10.20 22.75
C ASN A 58 1.31 -10.06 21.73
N ALA A 59 0.37 -9.14 21.96
CA ALA A 59 -0.70 -8.84 21.00
C ALA A 59 -0.20 -7.80 20.00
N THR A 60 0.32 -8.30 18.89
CA THR A 60 0.63 -7.50 17.71
C THR A 60 -0.59 -6.70 17.29
N VAL A 61 -0.43 -5.40 17.06
CA VAL A 61 -1.52 -4.55 16.54
C VAL A 61 -1.90 -5.06 15.14
N PRO A 62 -3.20 -5.19 14.81
CA PRO A 62 -3.62 -5.53 13.47
C PRO A 62 -3.09 -4.50 12.47
N SER A 63 -2.47 -4.93 11.38
CA SER A 63 -2.10 -4.05 10.28
C SER A 63 -3.07 -4.23 9.11
N ILE A 64 -3.39 -3.13 8.44
CA ILE A 64 -4.21 -3.10 7.23
C ILE A 64 -3.34 -2.76 6.03
N THR A 65 -3.57 -3.44 4.91
CA THR A 65 -2.94 -3.14 3.61
C THR A 65 -4.03 -3.20 2.55
N VAL A 66 -4.15 -2.16 1.73
CA VAL A 66 -5.20 -2.06 0.71
C VAL A 66 -4.57 -2.05 -0.67
N PHE A 67 -4.93 -3.03 -1.48
CA PHE A 67 -4.54 -3.10 -2.88
C PHE A 67 -5.73 -2.68 -3.74
N ARG A 68 -5.53 -1.72 -4.63
CA ARG A 68 -6.54 -1.26 -5.59
C ARG A 68 -6.05 -1.56 -7.00
N GLN A 69 -6.93 -2.06 -7.86
CA GLN A 69 -6.61 -2.27 -9.28
C GLN A 69 -6.65 -0.93 -10.04
N MET A 70 -5.83 -0.80 -11.09
CA MET A 70 -5.80 0.44 -11.89
C MET A 70 -7.04 0.61 -12.80
N GLN A 71 -7.59 -0.51 -13.30
CA GLN A 71 -8.71 -0.52 -14.27
C GLN A 71 -10.08 -0.49 -13.59
N ASP A 72 -10.16 -0.97 -12.35
CA ASP A 72 -11.35 -0.98 -11.49
C ASP A 72 -10.98 -0.38 -10.13
N ARG A 73 -11.34 0.90 -9.94
CA ARG A 73 -10.96 1.66 -8.74
C ARG A 73 -11.91 1.45 -7.58
N GLU A 74 -13.07 0.84 -7.80
CA GLU A 74 -14.05 0.57 -6.74
C GLU A 74 -13.75 -0.77 -6.08
N HIS A 75 -13.25 -1.74 -6.86
CA HIS A 75 -12.84 -3.04 -6.35
C HIS A 75 -11.49 -2.96 -5.63
N VAL A 76 -11.50 -3.24 -4.32
CA VAL A 76 -10.30 -3.24 -3.48
C VAL A 76 -10.12 -4.55 -2.74
N MET A 77 -8.87 -4.98 -2.65
CA MET A 77 -8.44 -6.12 -1.86
C MET A 77 -7.82 -5.62 -0.56
N VAL A 78 -8.45 -5.91 0.56
CA VAL A 78 -8.00 -5.48 1.89
C VAL A 78 -7.38 -6.67 2.60
N MET A 79 -6.08 -6.60 2.84
CA MET A 79 -5.35 -7.60 3.62
C MET A 79 -5.18 -7.12 5.06
N CYS A 80 -5.72 -7.89 6.00
CA CYS A 80 -5.58 -7.67 7.44
C CYS A 80 -4.59 -8.69 8.01
N SER A 81 -3.56 -8.20 8.72
CA SER A 81 -2.61 -9.05 9.46
C SER A 81 -2.79 -8.83 10.96
N PHE A 82 -3.26 -9.84 11.69
CA PHE A 82 -3.61 -9.75 13.11
C PHE A 82 -2.50 -10.25 14.05
N GLY A 83 -1.43 -10.81 13.49
CA GLY A 83 -0.20 -11.24 14.18
C GLY A 83 -0.33 -12.42 15.16
N ARG A 84 -1.52 -12.72 15.71
CA ARG A 84 -1.84 -13.99 16.39
C ARG A 84 -3.33 -14.32 16.31
N ARG A 85 -3.64 -15.62 16.15
CA ARG A 85 -5.00 -16.18 16.20
C ARG A 85 -5.24 -16.87 17.54
N PHE A 86 -6.34 -16.57 18.20
CA PHE A 86 -6.85 -17.33 19.35
C PHE A 86 -8.01 -18.24 18.90
N ILE A 87 -8.35 -19.27 19.68
CA ILE A 87 -9.36 -20.27 19.31
C ILE A 87 -10.75 -19.61 19.11
N GLU A 88 -11.06 -18.53 19.83
CA GLU A 88 -12.25 -17.68 19.67
C GLU A 88 -11.88 -16.30 19.08
N SER A 89 -11.29 -16.29 17.88
CA SER A 89 -11.00 -15.06 17.13
C SER A 89 -12.03 -14.83 16.01
N SER A 90 -12.69 -13.68 16.01
CA SER A 90 -13.54 -13.19 14.92
C SER A 90 -12.79 -12.06 14.18
N PHE A 91 -12.65 -12.19 12.86
CA PHE A 91 -11.96 -11.21 12.03
C PHE A 91 -12.98 -10.54 11.13
N GLN A 92 -13.08 -9.22 11.24
CA GLN A 92 -14.08 -8.43 10.54
C GLN A 92 -13.44 -7.23 9.87
N LEU A 93 -14.01 -6.77 8.76
CA LEU A 93 -13.66 -5.51 8.13
C LEU A 93 -14.80 -4.52 8.36
N SER A 94 -14.53 -3.43 9.07
CA SER A 94 -15.45 -2.32 9.23
C SER A 94 -15.27 -1.33 8.09
N VAL A 95 -16.37 -1.01 7.43
CA VAL A 95 -16.42 -0.04 6.33
C VAL A 95 -17.30 1.12 6.75
N GLU A 96 -16.73 2.32 6.78
CA GLU A 96 -17.42 3.55 7.17
C GLU A 96 -17.36 4.55 6.01
N GLY A 97 -18.53 4.93 5.48
CA GLY A 97 -18.67 5.74 4.27
C GLY A 97 -20.09 6.25 4.11
N GLU A 98 -20.64 6.22 2.90
CA GLU A 98 -22.05 6.54 2.65
C GLU A 98 -22.99 5.53 3.32
N HIS A 99 -22.61 4.25 3.26
CA HIS A 99 -23.30 3.15 3.92
C HIS A 99 -22.30 2.44 4.84
N ASN A 100 -22.62 2.39 6.12
CA ASN A 100 -21.79 1.70 7.11
C ASN A 100 -22.15 0.23 7.14
N TYR A 101 -21.18 -0.65 6.98
CA TYR A 101 -21.38 -2.09 7.03
C TYR A 101 -20.12 -2.83 7.49
N THR A 102 -20.27 -4.11 7.81
CA THR A 102 -19.18 -4.94 8.32
C THR A 102 -19.16 -6.28 7.60
N LEU A 103 -18.00 -6.67 7.09
CA LEU A 103 -17.80 -8.00 6.53
C LEU A 103 -17.21 -8.93 7.59
N LYS A 104 -17.77 -10.14 7.72
CA LYS A 104 -17.36 -11.13 8.75
C LYS A 104 -16.77 -12.43 8.16
N ASN A 105 -16.74 -12.56 6.84
CA ASN A 105 -16.33 -13.77 6.13
C ASN A 105 -15.09 -13.52 5.26
N PRO A 106 -13.91 -13.28 5.85
CA PRO A 106 -12.69 -13.15 5.07
C PRO A 106 -12.21 -14.48 4.49
N LEU A 107 -11.45 -14.37 3.40
CA LEU A 107 -10.59 -15.44 2.89
C LEU A 107 -9.26 -15.41 3.65
N CYS A 108 -9.02 -16.37 4.53
CA CYS A 108 -7.79 -16.42 5.32
C CYS A 108 -6.80 -17.45 4.76
N TYR A 109 -5.66 -16.98 4.24
CA TYR A 109 -4.57 -17.83 3.76
C TYR A 109 -3.71 -18.40 4.89
N SER A 110 -3.70 -17.71 6.03
CA SER A 110 -3.05 -18.13 7.27
C SER A 110 -3.95 -17.80 8.45
N ASN A 111 -3.65 -18.36 9.62
CA ASN A 111 -4.37 -18.07 10.85
C ASN A 111 -4.32 -16.59 11.26
N GLU A 112 -3.32 -15.84 10.80
CA GLU A 112 -3.12 -14.44 11.17
C GLU A 112 -3.30 -13.46 10.00
N LYS A 113 -3.54 -13.96 8.77
CA LYS A 113 -3.66 -13.14 7.56
C LYS A 113 -4.94 -13.47 6.82
N CYS A 114 -5.80 -12.47 6.70
CA CYS A 114 -7.12 -12.57 6.12
C CYS A 114 -7.31 -11.48 5.08
N VAL A 115 -7.98 -11.83 3.98
CA VAL A 115 -8.26 -10.95 2.86
C VAL A 115 -9.75 -10.76 2.71
N PHE A 116 -10.15 -9.50 2.55
CA PHE A 116 -11.50 -9.10 2.22
C PHE A 116 -11.49 -8.52 0.81
N ASP A 117 -12.46 -8.96 0.02
CA ASP A 117 -12.73 -8.47 -1.30
C ASP A 117 -14.00 -7.60 -1.20
N VAL A 118 -13.88 -6.31 -1.52
CA VAL A 118 -14.97 -5.36 -1.29
C VAL A 118 -15.01 -4.30 -2.39
N ASN A 119 -16.22 -3.93 -2.80
CA ASN A 119 -16.45 -2.80 -3.69
C ASN A 119 -16.75 -1.55 -2.86
N VAL A 120 -15.92 -0.52 -2.99
CA VAL A 120 -16.04 0.70 -2.18
C VAL A 120 -15.99 1.97 -3.01
N SER A 121 -16.88 2.89 -2.68
CA SER A 121 -16.94 4.22 -3.28
C SER A 121 -16.21 5.23 -2.40
N SER A 122 -15.29 6.00 -2.99
CA SER A 122 -14.56 7.05 -2.26
C SER A 122 -15.47 8.26 -1.97
N PRO A 123 -15.37 8.90 -0.79
CA PRO A 123 -14.48 8.59 0.34
C PRO A 123 -15.01 7.46 1.23
N VAL A 124 -14.14 6.54 1.62
CA VAL A 124 -14.47 5.46 2.58
C VAL A 124 -13.32 5.23 3.55
N SER A 125 -13.63 4.85 4.78
CA SER A 125 -12.69 4.46 5.83
C SER A 125 -12.78 2.97 6.10
N LEU A 126 -11.64 2.29 6.11
CA LEU A 126 -11.54 0.85 6.27
C LEU A 126 -10.73 0.52 7.53
N THR A 127 -11.27 -0.35 8.38
CA THR A 127 -10.61 -0.75 9.64
C THR A 127 -10.74 -2.26 9.84
N CYS A 128 -9.61 -2.96 9.99
CA CYS A 128 -9.59 -4.37 10.36
C CYS A 128 -9.91 -4.50 11.86
N VAL A 129 -10.91 -5.30 12.21
CA VAL A 129 -11.35 -5.55 13.58
C VAL A 129 -11.08 -7.00 13.94
N HIS A 130 -10.36 -7.21 15.04
CA HIS A 130 -10.10 -8.50 15.66
C HIS A 130 -10.81 -8.58 17.00
N GLU A 131 -11.81 -9.43 17.08
CA GLU A 131 -12.59 -9.69 18.29
C GLU A 131 -12.12 -11.00 18.92
N ILE A 132 -11.66 -10.95 20.17
CA ILE A 132 -11.16 -12.10 20.93
C ILE A 132 -12.07 -12.32 22.14
N ASN A 133 -12.58 -13.54 22.29
CA ASN A 133 -13.40 -13.99 23.44
C ASN A 133 -14.57 -13.02 23.76
N ASN A 134 -15.25 -12.47 22.74
CA ASN A 134 -16.39 -11.54 22.84
C ASN A 134 -16.18 -10.28 23.73
N ALA A 135 -14.93 -9.95 24.09
CA ALA A 135 -14.66 -8.90 25.08
C ALA A 135 -13.43 -8.05 24.76
N VAL A 136 -12.58 -8.48 23.83
CA VAL A 136 -11.34 -7.78 23.47
C VAL A 136 -11.39 -7.46 21.99
N ASN A 137 -11.61 -6.18 21.68
CA ASN A 137 -11.64 -5.68 20.30
C ASN A 137 -10.32 -4.94 20.03
N GLN A 138 -9.49 -5.51 19.16
CA GLN A 138 -8.31 -4.85 18.64
C GLN A 138 -8.60 -4.37 17.22
N GLN A 139 -8.19 -3.14 16.89
CA GLN A 139 -8.43 -2.55 15.59
C GLN A 139 -7.10 -2.17 14.95
N SER A 140 -7.05 -2.23 13.62
CA SER A 140 -5.95 -1.64 12.86
C SER A 140 -6.03 -0.12 12.89
N GLU A 141 -4.99 0.52 12.37
CA GLU A 141 -5.13 1.89 11.88
C GLU A 141 -6.22 1.95 10.80
N THR A 142 -6.90 3.08 10.71
CA THR A 142 -7.96 3.30 9.72
C THR A 142 -7.33 3.73 8.41
N TYR A 143 -7.56 2.96 7.36
CA TYR A 143 -7.17 3.32 6.00
C TYR A 143 -8.28 4.11 5.33
N THR A 144 -8.02 5.37 5.01
CA THR A 144 -8.97 6.18 4.24
C THR A 144 -8.70 5.97 2.75
N CYS A 145 -9.73 5.63 2.00
CA CYS A 145 -9.73 5.75 0.55
C CYS A 145 -10.17 7.18 0.21
N SER A 146 -9.23 8.01 -0.22
CA SER A 146 -9.51 9.34 -0.78
C SER A 146 -8.96 9.43 -2.20
N PRO A 147 -9.51 10.30 -3.07
CA PRO A 147 -8.99 10.49 -4.44
C PRO A 147 -7.53 10.97 -4.44
N SER A 148 -7.10 11.63 -3.36
CA SER A 148 -5.77 12.23 -3.16
C SER A 148 -4.69 11.26 -2.67
N ASN A 149 -5.02 10.07 -2.16
CA ASN A 149 -4.01 9.10 -1.68
C ASN A 149 -3.15 8.50 -2.82
N PHE A 150 -3.44 8.90 -4.05
CA PHE A 150 -2.62 8.67 -5.25
C PHE A 150 -1.20 9.26 -5.17
N ALA A 151 -0.96 10.27 -4.32
CA ALA A 151 0.33 10.96 -4.28
C ALA A 151 1.37 10.34 -3.32
N ALA A 152 0.97 9.42 -2.44
CA ALA A 152 1.82 8.97 -1.33
C ALA A 152 2.44 7.57 -1.47
N ASP A 153 1.95 6.72 -2.38
CA ASP A 153 2.45 5.33 -2.52
C ASP A 153 3.05 5.02 -3.91
N HIS A 154 3.36 6.08 -4.68
CA HIS A 154 4.28 6.00 -5.80
C HIS A 154 5.61 6.64 -5.39
N HIS A 155 6.43 5.88 -4.67
CA HIS A 155 7.86 6.09 -4.83
C HIS A 155 8.20 5.78 -6.29
N GLU A 156 8.67 6.83 -6.96
CA GLU A 156 9.05 6.96 -8.37
C GLU A 156 7.91 6.94 -9.40
N GLU A 157 7.69 8.11 -10.02
CA GLU A 157 7.58 8.22 -11.48
C GLU A 157 8.81 7.58 -12.15
N GLY A 158 8.94 6.26 -12.02
CA GLY A 158 9.98 5.47 -12.65
C GLY A 158 9.46 5.08 -14.00
N VAL A 159 9.85 5.83 -15.04
CA VAL A 159 9.70 5.36 -16.42
C VAL A 159 10.27 3.95 -16.48
N SER A 160 9.42 2.94 -16.74
CA SER A 160 9.80 1.53 -16.67
C SER A 160 11.12 1.30 -17.39
N LEU A 161 12.08 0.63 -16.75
CA LEU A 161 13.38 0.32 -17.37
C LEU A 161 13.18 -0.41 -18.70
N PHE A 162 12.13 -1.22 -18.82
CA PHE A 162 11.73 -1.83 -20.08
C PHE A 162 11.34 -0.81 -21.16
N TYR A 163 10.59 0.24 -20.80
CA TYR A 163 10.20 1.30 -21.72
C TYR A 163 11.40 2.16 -22.14
N ILE A 164 12.31 2.46 -21.22
CA ILE A 164 13.56 3.19 -21.53
C ILE A 164 14.44 2.36 -22.49
N CYS A 165 14.62 1.07 -22.20
CA CYS A 165 15.38 0.16 -23.06
C CYS A 165 14.71 0.04 -24.45
N PHE A 166 13.39 -0.18 -24.48
CA PHE A 166 12.64 -0.34 -25.73
C PHE A 166 12.69 0.93 -26.60
N SER A 167 12.54 2.11 -25.99
CA SER A 167 12.64 3.40 -26.69
C SER A 167 14.06 3.63 -27.23
N SER A 168 15.09 3.23 -26.48
CA SER A 168 16.48 3.32 -26.92
C SER A 168 16.77 2.41 -28.12
N PHE A 169 16.26 1.17 -28.12
CA PHE A 169 16.41 0.26 -29.26
C PHE A 169 15.71 0.78 -30.52
N ILE A 170 14.50 1.34 -30.37
CA ILE A 170 13.77 1.94 -31.50
C ILE A 170 14.55 3.13 -32.06
N ALA A 171 15.05 4.03 -31.20
CA ALA A 171 15.82 5.19 -31.63
C ALA A 171 17.10 4.79 -32.38
N VAL A 172 17.87 3.83 -31.85
CA VAL A 172 19.08 3.31 -32.51
C VAL A 172 18.71 2.65 -33.85
N GLY A 173 17.64 1.87 -33.89
CA GLY A 173 17.13 1.24 -35.12
C GLY A 173 16.77 2.27 -36.19
N LEU A 174 16.06 3.35 -35.84
CA LEU A 174 15.69 4.42 -36.77
C LEU A 174 16.93 5.17 -37.30
N VAL A 175 17.93 5.41 -36.45
CA VAL A 175 19.18 6.05 -36.87
C VAL A 175 19.96 5.16 -37.85
N ILE A 176 20.05 3.86 -37.57
CA ILE A 176 20.72 2.90 -38.47
C ILE A 176 19.98 2.82 -39.81
N MET A 177 18.64 2.76 -39.78
CA MET A 177 17.83 2.69 -41.00
C MET A 177 17.97 3.95 -41.85
N THR A 178 17.92 5.13 -41.25
CA THR A 178 18.11 6.39 -41.98
C THR A 178 19.52 6.51 -42.55
N ALA A 179 20.56 6.15 -41.79
CA ALA A 179 21.93 6.11 -42.28
C ALA A 179 22.10 5.13 -43.44
N ALA A 180 21.53 3.93 -43.34
CA ALA A 180 21.56 2.93 -44.41
C ALA A 180 20.86 3.43 -45.68
N VAL A 181 19.69 4.06 -45.55
CA VAL A 181 18.97 4.68 -46.68
C VAL A 181 19.80 5.82 -47.29
N ILE A 182 20.41 6.68 -46.49
CA ILE A 182 21.25 7.76 -47.00
C ILE A 182 22.45 7.19 -47.76
N VAL A 183 23.13 6.19 -47.19
CA VAL A 183 24.28 5.52 -47.84
C VAL A 183 23.87 4.82 -49.12
N THR A 184 22.74 4.11 -49.15
CA THR A 184 22.25 3.46 -50.38
C THR A 184 21.82 4.49 -51.42
N THR A 185 21.23 5.61 -51.02
CA THR A 185 20.84 6.70 -51.92
C THR A 185 22.08 7.41 -52.50
N ILE A 186 23.11 7.68 -51.69
CA ILE A 186 24.40 8.22 -52.15
C ILE A 186 25.07 7.22 -53.10
N ARG A 187 25.08 5.93 -52.75
CA ARG A 187 25.67 4.87 -53.59
C ARG A 187 24.92 4.71 -54.92
N SER A 188 23.59 4.86 -54.91
CA SER A 188 22.76 4.87 -56.12
C SER A 188 23.12 6.06 -57.00
N LYS A 189 23.14 7.28 -56.44
CA LYS A 189 23.52 8.49 -57.17
C LYS A 189 24.95 8.44 -57.71
N ALA A 190 25.89 7.85 -56.96
CA ALA A 190 27.26 7.64 -57.42
C ALA A 190 27.32 6.62 -58.57
N LYS A 191 26.53 5.55 -58.50
CA LYS A 191 26.44 4.54 -59.57
C LYS A 191 25.78 5.10 -60.84
N ASP A 192 24.79 5.96 -60.70
CA ASP A 192 24.16 6.68 -61.81
C ASP A 192 25.13 7.69 -62.44
N SER A 193 25.91 8.41 -61.62
CA SER A 193 26.96 9.31 -62.11
C SER A 193 28.06 8.57 -62.88
N ILE A 194 28.50 7.42 -62.39
CA ILE A 194 29.54 6.60 -63.06
C ILE A 194 28.99 6.03 -64.37
N ASN A 195 27.75 5.54 -64.40
CA ASN A 195 27.12 5.05 -65.62
C ASN A 195 26.91 6.18 -66.65
N HIS A 196 26.59 7.39 -66.22
CA HIS A 196 26.49 8.56 -67.10
C HIS A 196 27.86 9.00 -67.66
N THR A 197 28.94 8.92 -66.89
CA THR A 197 30.30 9.22 -67.40
C THR A 197 30.81 8.12 -68.34
N THR A 198 30.50 6.85 -68.07
CA THR A 198 30.90 5.71 -68.93
C THR A 198 30.14 5.74 -70.26
N THR A 199 28.84 6.09 -70.26
CA THR A 199 28.06 6.21 -71.51
C THR A 199 28.41 7.42 -72.37
N VAL A 200 28.99 8.47 -71.78
CA VAL A 200 29.53 9.63 -72.54
C VAL A 200 30.90 9.28 -73.14
N THR A 201 31.78 8.64 -72.37
CA THR A 201 33.13 8.24 -72.86
C THR A 201 33.09 7.13 -73.92
N ASP A 202 32.12 6.21 -73.88
CA ASP A 202 31.98 5.15 -74.90
C ASP A 202 31.35 5.65 -76.22
N LYS A 203 30.58 6.76 -76.18
CA LYS A 203 30.04 7.41 -77.39
C LYS A 203 31.07 8.25 -78.14
N ASP A 204 32.09 8.76 -77.45
CA ASP A 204 33.16 9.54 -78.06
C ASP A 204 34.22 8.65 -78.75
N TYR A 205 34.31 7.37 -78.39
CA TYR A 205 35.25 6.41 -79.00
C TYR A 205 34.73 5.70 -80.27
N MET A 206 33.46 5.88 -80.64
CA MET A 206 32.87 5.32 -81.87
C MET A 206 32.62 6.37 -82.97
N ASN A 207 33.08 7.61 -82.79
CA ASN A 207 32.90 8.71 -83.75
C ASN A 207 34.24 9.37 -84.18
N ALA A 208 35.37 8.68 -84.05
CA ALA A 208 36.68 9.12 -84.56
C ALA A 208 37.11 8.32 -85.80
#